data_AF-A0A834IEA9-F1
#
_entry.id   AF-A0A834IEA9-F1
#
_cell.length_a   1.000
_cell.length_b   1.000
_cell.length_c   1.000
_cell.angle_alpha   90.00
_cell.angle_beta   90.00
_cell.angle_gamma   90.00
#
_symmetry.space_group_name_H-M   'P 1'
#
loop_
_entity.id
_entity.type
_entity.pdbx_description
1 polymer ?
#
loop_
_entity_poly.entity_id
_entity_poly.type
_entity_poly.pdbx_seq_one_letter_code
_entity_poly.pdbx_strand_id
1 'polypeptide(L)'
;MDEKEFRLLIKYGLLNGKNTVESKTWLDTEFPDATPGTSTIKDGYIKFRCGEMRTEDGECSGRPKEVFNAENILKIHKIILNDCKLKLKEIRYQLNVYIVSFTNIWV
;
A
#
# COMPACT_ATOMS: atom_id res chain seq x y z
N MET A 1 13.96 -3.13 16.72
CA MET A 1 13.65 -4.27 15.86
C MET A 1 12.81 -3.73 14.71
N ASP A 2 13.17 -4.05 13.48
CA ASP A 2 12.49 -3.59 12.28
C ASP A 2 11.14 -4.31 12.09
N GLU A 3 10.22 -3.71 11.34
CA GLU A 3 8.90 -4.30 11.09
C GLU A 3 9.01 -5.67 10.39
N LYS A 4 10.00 -5.82 9.49
CA LYS A 4 10.29 -7.07 8.79
C LYS A 4 10.73 -8.18 9.74
N GLU A 5 11.50 -7.82 10.77
CA GLU A 5 11.99 -8.76 11.78
C GLU A 5 10.80 -9.29 12.61
N PHE A 6 9.89 -8.43 13.02
CA PHE A 6 8.66 -8.86 13.70
C PHE A 6 7.76 -9.71 12.81
N ARG A 7 7.65 -9.40 11.52
CA ARG A 7 6.89 -10.23 10.57
C ARG A 7 7.49 -11.63 10.46
N LEU A 8 8.82 -11.77 10.49
CA LEU A 8 9.53 -13.04 10.57
C LEU A 8 9.21 -13.81 11.86
N LEU A 9 9.21 -13.14 13.02
CA LEU A 9 8.88 -13.77 14.30
C LEU A 9 7.42 -14.23 14.38
N ILE A 10 6.49 -13.44 13.84
CA ILE A 10 5.07 -13.81 13.75
C ILE A 10 4.90 -15.06 12.87
N LYS A 11 5.63 -15.12 11.74
CA LYS A 11 5.66 -16.31 10.87
C LYS A 11 6.21 -17.53 11.59
N TYR A 12 7.31 -17.36 12.33
CA TYR A 12 7.90 -18.42 13.14
C TYR A 12 6.93 -18.94 14.21
N GLY A 13 6.23 -18.04 14.91
CA GLY A 13 5.19 -18.39 15.88
C GLY A 13 4.08 -19.25 15.26
N LEU A 14 3.59 -18.88 14.07
CA LEU A 14 2.59 -19.66 13.34
C LEU A 14 3.11 -21.06 12.96
N LEU A 15 4.34 -21.16 12.44
CA LEU A 15 4.95 -22.43 12.05
C LEU A 15 5.19 -23.36 13.25
N ASN A 16 5.49 -22.79 14.40
CA ASN A 16 5.61 -23.52 15.67
C ASN A 16 4.24 -23.87 16.30
N GLY A 17 3.13 -23.58 15.63
CA GLY A 17 1.78 -23.91 16.10
C GLY A 17 1.25 -22.99 17.19
N LYS A 18 1.93 -21.88 17.51
CA LYS A 18 1.43 -20.91 18.50
C LYS A 18 0.21 -20.18 17.98
N ASN A 19 -0.76 -19.95 18.84
CA ASN A 19 -1.89 -19.08 18.52
C ASN A 19 -1.51 -17.58 18.62
N THR A 20 -2.41 -16.68 18.21
CA THR A 20 -2.13 -15.22 18.23
C THR A 20 -1.93 -14.65 19.63
N VAL A 21 -2.58 -15.22 20.65
CA VAL A 21 -2.46 -14.78 22.05
C VAL A 21 -1.12 -15.23 22.63
N GLU A 22 -0.76 -16.50 22.43
CA GLU A 22 0.52 -17.07 22.85
C GLU A 22 1.71 -16.36 22.20
N SER A 23 1.61 -16.08 20.90
CA SER A 23 2.64 -15.31 20.20
C SER A 23 2.73 -13.88 20.69
N LYS A 24 1.61 -13.26 21.06
CA LYS A 24 1.62 -11.94 21.68
C LYS A 24 2.33 -11.98 23.04
N THR A 25 1.94 -12.88 23.94
CA THR A 25 2.57 -13.01 25.26
C THR A 25 4.07 -13.29 25.15
N TRP A 26 4.45 -14.14 24.18
CA TRP A 26 5.85 -14.42 23.88
C TRP A 26 6.59 -13.16 23.42
N LEU A 27 6.04 -12.40 22.47
CA LEU A 27 6.65 -11.16 22.00
C LEU A 27 6.71 -10.08 23.09
N ASP A 28 5.65 -9.94 23.89
CA ASP A 28 5.60 -9.02 25.05
C ASP A 28 6.69 -9.37 26.09
N THR A 29 7.04 -10.65 26.23
CA THR A 29 8.08 -11.13 27.16
C THR A 29 9.49 -10.89 26.62
N GLU A 30 9.72 -11.18 25.34
CA GLU A 30 11.05 -11.06 24.71
C GLU A 30 11.39 -9.62 24.31
N PHE A 31 10.39 -8.79 23.96
CA PHE A 31 10.56 -7.46 23.39
C PHE A 31 9.64 -6.40 24.03
N PRO A 32 9.70 -6.17 25.34
CA PRO A 32 8.72 -5.34 26.06
C PRO A 32 8.56 -3.90 25.51
N ASP A 33 9.66 -3.28 25.05
CA ASP A 33 9.65 -1.90 24.57
C ASP A 33 9.28 -1.74 23.09
N ALA A 34 9.30 -2.83 22.32
CA ALA A 34 9.15 -2.80 20.86
C ALA A 34 8.04 -3.72 20.35
N THR A 35 7.20 -4.27 21.24
CA THR A 35 6.25 -5.30 20.85
C THR A 35 5.22 -4.76 19.85
N PRO A 36 5.02 -5.44 18.71
CA PRO A 36 3.99 -5.05 17.76
C PRO A 36 2.59 -5.13 18.39
N GLY A 37 1.72 -4.23 17.95
CA GLY A 37 0.35 -4.19 18.42
C GLY A 37 -0.41 -5.51 18.15
N THR A 38 -1.42 -5.78 18.99
CA THR A 38 -2.26 -6.97 18.86
C THR A 38 -2.90 -7.11 17.47
N SER A 39 -3.25 -5.99 16.83
CA SER A 39 -3.78 -5.96 15.46
C SER A 39 -2.74 -6.45 14.45
N THR A 40 -1.52 -5.93 14.52
CA THR A 40 -0.40 -6.31 13.63
C THR A 40 -0.12 -7.81 13.69
N ILE A 41 -0.14 -8.40 14.89
CA ILE A 41 0.05 -9.85 15.07
C ILE A 41 -1.10 -10.62 14.41
N LYS A 42 -2.36 -10.21 14.65
CA LYS A 42 -3.53 -10.86 14.04
C LYS A 42 -3.51 -10.78 12.51
N ASP A 43 -3.22 -9.61 11.97
CA ASP A 43 -3.17 -9.36 10.52
C ASP A 43 -2.06 -10.19 9.87
N GLY A 44 -0.88 -10.27 10.50
CA GLY A 44 0.20 -11.16 10.07
C GLY A 44 -0.25 -12.62 10.03
N TYR A 45 -0.89 -13.11 11.10
CA TYR A 45 -1.44 -14.47 11.14
C TYR A 45 -2.46 -14.75 10.04
N ILE A 46 -3.36 -13.79 9.76
CA ILE A 46 -4.35 -13.92 8.67
C ILE A 46 -3.64 -14.03 7.33
N LYS A 47 -2.71 -13.12 7.02
CA LYS A 47 -1.93 -13.13 5.77
C LYS A 47 -1.19 -14.45 5.57
N PHE A 48 -0.51 -14.95 6.60
CA PHE A 48 0.23 -16.21 6.52
C PHE A 48 -0.68 -17.42 6.36
N ARG A 49 -1.85 -17.45 7.03
CA ARG A 49 -2.85 -18.51 6.82
C ARG A 49 -3.45 -18.48 5.42
N CYS A 50 -3.55 -17.30 4.81
CA CYS A 50 -3.98 -17.12 3.42
C CYS A 50 -2.90 -17.49 2.38
N GLY A 51 -1.72 -17.97 2.81
CA GLY A 51 -0.64 -18.41 1.92
C GLY A 51 0.36 -17.31 1.56
N GLU A 52 0.17 -16.07 2.02
CA GLU A 52 1.10 -14.97 1.78
C GLU A 52 2.28 -15.03 2.77
N MET A 53 3.21 -15.97 2.53
CA MET A 53 4.37 -16.24 3.40
C MET A 53 5.53 -15.26 3.24
N ARG A 54 5.33 -14.16 2.51
CA ARG A 54 6.34 -13.13 2.28
C ARG A 54 6.51 -12.28 3.55
N THR A 55 7.77 -12.05 3.90
CA THR A 55 8.15 -11.23 5.06
C THR A 55 8.45 -9.79 4.66
N GLU A 56 8.56 -9.54 3.37
CA GLU A 56 8.63 -8.21 2.79
C GLU A 56 7.22 -7.66 2.60
N ASP A 57 7.09 -6.34 2.60
CA ASP A 57 5.87 -5.70 2.14
C ASP A 57 5.71 -5.90 0.64
N GLY A 58 4.49 -6.23 0.23
CA GLY A 58 4.12 -6.19 -1.17
C GLY A 58 4.30 -4.77 -1.72
N GLU A 59 4.47 -4.68 -3.04
CA GLU A 59 4.46 -3.40 -3.73
C GLU A 59 3.22 -2.62 -3.30
N CYS A 60 3.45 -1.49 -2.63
CA CYS A 60 2.36 -0.59 -2.31
C CYS A 60 1.83 -0.09 -3.64
N SER A 61 0.62 -0.51 -4.02
CA SER A 61 -0.17 0.10 -5.09
C SER A 61 -0.63 1.49 -4.63
N GLY A 62 0.34 2.36 -4.35
CA GLY A 62 0.11 3.75 -4.05
C GLY A 62 -0.41 4.47 -5.29
N ARG A 63 -0.79 5.74 -5.11
CA ARG A 63 -1.22 6.57 -6.23
C ARG A 63 -0.12 6.59 -7.31
N PRO A 64 -0.43 6.28 -8.58
CA PRO A 64 0.58 6.27 -9.64
C PRO A 64 1.14 7.69 -9.83
N LYS A 65 2.42 7.88 -9.46
CA LYS A 65 3.15 9.15 -9.62
C LYS A 65 3.38 9.51 -11.09
N GLU A 66 3.39 8.51 -11.96
CA GLU A 66 3.63 8.63 -13.40
C GLU A 66 2.59 9.50 -14.12
N VAL A 67 1.42 9.70 -13.53
CA VAL A 67 0.40 10.56 -14.12
C VAL A 67 0.83 12.02 -14.15
N PHE A 68 1.62 12.46 -13.17
CA PHE A 68 2.04 13.85 -13.00
C PHE A 68 3.35 14.18 -13.73
N ASN A 69 3.54 13.63 -14.93
CA ASN A 69 4.69 13.97 -15.77
C ASN A 69 4.45 15.33 -16.48
N ALA A 70 5.50 16.14 -16.64
CA ALA A 70 5.44 17.44 -17.30
C ALA A 70 4.86 17.35 -18.73
N GLU A 71 5.13 16.24 -19.42
CA GLU A 71 4.56 15.94 -20.73
C GLU A 71 3.03 15.81 -20.71
N ASN A 72 2.48 15.14 -19.69
CA ASN A 72 1.04 14.96 -19.54
C ASN A 72 0.36 16.30 -19.23
N ILE A 73 0.99 17.14 -18.41
CA ILE A 73 0.52 18.50 -18.11
C ILE A 73 0.47 19.34 -19.39
N LEU A 74 1.52 19.31 -20.21
CA LEU A 74 1.58 20.02 -21.49
C LEU A 74 0.51 19.51 -22.48
N LYS A 75 0.27 18.20 -22.53
CA LYS A 75 -0.80 17.63 -23.38
C LYS A 75 -2.17 18.10 -22.92
N ILE A 76 -2.46 18.08 -21.61
CA ILE A 76 -3.71 18.61 -21.06
C ILE A 76 -3.88 20.08 -21.42
N HIS A 77 -2.84 20.90 -21.27
CA HIS A 77 -2.87 22.31 -21.61
C HIS A 77 -3.22 22.54 -23.09
N LYS A 78 -2.61 21.77 -24.00
CA LYS A 78 -2.94 21.82 -25.44
C LYS A 78 -4.38 21.41 -25.73
N ILE A 79 -4.87 20.36 -25.07
CA ILE A 79 -6.26 19.88 -25.22
C ILE A 79 -7.25 20.96 -24.79
N ILE A 80 -7.01 21.62 -23.64
CA ILE A 80 -7.86 22.69 -23.12
C ILE A 80 -7.82 23.94 -24.00
N LEU A 81 -6.64 24.32 -24.50
CA LEU A 81 -6.51 25.45 -25.43
C LEU A 81 -7.27 25.20 -26.75
N ASN A 82 -7.28 23.95 -27.22
CA ASN A 82 -8.01 23.58 -28.43
C ASN A 82 -9.53 23.54 -28.21
N ASP A 83 -9.98 22.95 -27.10
CA ASP A 83 -11.40 22.92 -26.73
C ASP A 83 -11.59 22.92 -25.20
N CYS A 84 -12.00 24.08 -24.69
CA CYS A 84 -12.24 24.28 -23.27
C CYS A 84 -13.52 23.63 -22.75
N LYS A 85 -14.39 23.10 -23.63
CA LYS A 85 -15.67 22.46 -23.26
C LYS A 85 -15.57 20.95 -23.09
N LEU A 86 -14.38 20.38 -23.24
CA LEU A 86 -14.17 18.94 -23.09
C LEU A 86 -14.48 18.46 -21.67
N LYS A 87 -15.19 17.34 -21.58
CA LYS A 87 -15.45 16.66 -20.30
C LYS A 87 -14.18 15.95 -19.84
N LEU A 88 -13.96 15.90 -18.52
CA LEU A 88 -12.84 15.17 -17.90
C LEU A 88 -12.68 13.72 -18.39
N LYS A 89 -13.79 13.03 -18.71
CA LYS A 89 -13.77 11.67 -19.26
C LYS A 89 -13.08 11.59 -20.62
N GLU A 90 -13.28 12.60 -21.46
CA GLU A 90 -12.71 12.70 -22.81
C GLU A 90 -11.20 12.96 -22.72
N ILE A 91 -10.80 13.88 -21.84
CA ILE A 91 -9.39 14.18 -21.57
C ILE A 91 -8.66 12.93 -21.04
N ARG A 92 -9.30 12.18 -20.13
CA ARG A 92 -8.79 10.87 -19.68
C ARG A 92 -8.58 9.92 -20.84
N TYR A 93 -9.56 9.79 -21.74
CA TYR A 93 -9.50 8.82 -22.82
C TYR A 93 -8.32 9.11 -23.75
N GLN A 94 -8.09 10.38 -24.07
CA GLN A 94 -6.96 10.80 -24.90
C GLN A 94 -5.59 10.57 -24.24
N LEU A 95 -5.50 10.66 -22.92
CA LEU A 95 -4.24 10.51 -22.18
C LEU A 95 -4.02 9.09 -21.65
N ASN A 96 -5.03 8.23 -21.72
CA ASN A 96 -5.05 6.90 -21.10
C ASN A 96 -4.70 6.93 -19.59
N VAL A 97 -5.29 7.89 -18.87
CA VAL A 97 -5.00 8.14 -17.44
C VAL A 97 -6.22 7.87 -16.57
N TYR A 98 -6.06 7.46 -15.30
CA TYR A 98 -7.18 7.31 -14.36
C TYR A 98 -7.81 8.66 -13.96
N ILE A 99 -9.14 8.71 -13.84
CA ILE A 99 -9.90 9.94 -13.48
C ILE A 99 -9.45 10.52 -12.14
N VAL A 100 -9.17 9.64 -11.17
CA VAL A 100 -8.75 9.99 -9.80
C VAL A 100 -7.43 10.78 -9.78
N SER A 101 -6.70 10.78 -10.89
CA SER A 101 -5.44 11.49 -11.02
C SER A 101 -5.60 12.96 -11.40
N PHE A 102 -6.78 13.40 -11.85
CA PHE A 102 -7.03 14.78 -12.32
C PHE A 102 -7.41 15.76 -11.20
N THR A 103 -7.86 15.28 -10.02
CA THR A 103 -8.35 16.14 -8.92
C THR A 103 -7.27 17.03 -8.30
N ASN A 104 -5.99 16.78 -8.58
CA ASN A 104 -4.85 17.52 -8.03
C ASN A 104 -4.11 18.36 -9.09
N ILE A 105 -4.63 18.48 -10.31
CA ILE A 105 -4.03 19.34 -11.35
C ILE A 105 -4.39 20.82 -11.11
N TRP A 106 -5.40 21.07 -10.29
CA TRP A 106 -5.98 22.40 -10.03
C TRP A 106 -5.86 22.86 -8.57
N VAL A 107 -4.87 22.33 -7.82
CA VAL A 107 -4.46 22.83 -6.50
C VAL A 107 -3.03 23.33 -6.62
#